data_AF-A0A7S1Y406-F1
#
_entry.id   AF-A0A7S1Y406-F1
#
_cell.length_a   1.000
_cell.length_b   1.000
_cell.length_c   1.000
_cell.angle_alpha   90.00
_cell.angle_beta   90.00
_cell.angle_gamma   90.00
#
_symmetry.space_group_name_H-M   'P 1'
#
loop_
_entity.id
_entity.type
_entity.pdbx_description
1 polymer ?
#
loop_
_entity_poly.entity_id
_entity_poly.type
_entity_poly.pdbx_seq_one_letter_code
_entity_poly.pdbx_strand_id
1 'polypeptide(L)'
;MSMEQQCFLNPKPKEVQIATAIEAATGKRAMRKEAKRRINFWDGNINSHARCLNNEKTMQHNREFMALSSMVGDINRERQSEKDAAKEKKQKDEATKAAKKIADDAKLAEKKAELLPVMEEDVAKGYVHVKTLTNARLKELLLFYYNKKGMGSKNKPDLLKATWECMHPGQPYPAAAP
;
A
#
# COMPACT_ATOMS: atom_id res chain seq x y z
N MET A 1 37.17 18.38 -1.08
CA MET A 1 38.37 19.21 -1.33
C MET A 1 39.04 18.67 -2.58
N SER A 2 39.34 19.53 -3.56
CA SER A 2 40.08 19.12 -4.75
C SER A 2 41.55 18.83 -4.41
N MET A 3 42.23 18.06 -5.26
CA MET A 3 43.65 17.70 -5.09
C MET A 3 44.55 18.95 -5.07
N GLU A 4 44.18 19.98 -5.83
CA GLU A 4 44.84 21.30 -5.79
C GLU A 4 44.68 22.01 -4.44
N GLN A 5 43.49 21.94 -3.82
CA GLN A 5 43.26 22.52 -2.49
C GLN A 5 44.10 21.81 -1.41
N GLN A 6 44.29 20.50 -1.50
CA GLN A 6 45.15 19.75 -0.58
C GLN A 6 46.63 20.12 -0.73
N CYS A 7 47.11 20.32 -1.97
CA CYS A 7 48.47 20.80 -2.22
C CYS A 7 48.69 22.23 -1.69
N PHE A 8 47.68 23.10 -1.78
CA PHE A 8 47.75 24.47 -1.25
C PHE A 8 47.77 24.53 0.28
N LEU A 9 47.20 23.53 0.94
CA LEU A 9 47.08 23.44 2.41
C LEU A 9 48.23 22.67 3.06
N ASN A 10 49.16 22.09 2.28
CA ASN A 10 50.30 21.34 2.79
C ASN A 10 51.63 21.97 2.32
N PRO A 11 52.13 23.00 3.03
CA PRO A 11 53.28 23.79 2.57
C PRO A 11 54.56 22.96 2.55
N LYS A 12 55.35 23.12 1.48
CA LYS A 12 56.65 22.44 1.35
C LYS A 12 57.72 23.12 2.23
N PRO A 13 58.78 22.42 2.66
CA PRO A 13 59.84 23.01 3.50
C PRO A 13 60.46 24.30 2.92
N LYS A 14 60.58 24.40 1.59
CA LYS A 14 61.06 25.60 0.89
C LYS A 14 60.12 26.80 1.04
N GLU A 15 58.81 26.56 1.04
CA GLU A 15 57.79 27.61 1.18
C GLU A 15 57.77 28.17 2.61
N VAL A 16 58.00 27.30 3.61
CA VAL A 16 58.17 27.71 5.01
C VAL A 16 59.40 28.60 5.17
N GLN A 17 60.53 28.25 4.55
CA GLN A 17 61.75 29.06 4.59
C GLN A 17 61.57 30.43 3.91
N ILE A 18 60.90 30.46 2.75
CA ILE A 18 60.56 31.72 2.06
C ILE A 18 59.63 32.58 2.93
N ALA A 19 58.62 31.98 3.56
CA ALA A 19 57.72 32.70 4.46
C ALA A 19 58.46 33.31 5.66
N THR A 20 59.41 32.58 6.27
CA THR A 20 60.24 33.11 7.37
C THR A 20 61.16 34.25 6.93
N ALA A 21 61.73 34.17 5.73
CA ALA A 21 62.56 35.25 5.17
C ALA A 21 61.72 36.50 4.84
N ILE A 22 60.52 36.31 4.29
CA ILE A 22 59.56 37.40 4.02
C ILE A 22 59.12 38.05 5.33
N GLU A 23 58.84 37.26 6.37
CA GLU A 23 58.46 37.77 7.70
C GLU A 23 59.58 38.61 8.34
N ALA A 24 60.84 38.13 8.22
CA ALA A 24 62.02 38.86 8.68
C ALA A 24 62.26 40.16 7.88
N ALA A 25 62.02 40.15 6.57
CA ALA A 25 62.23 41.29 5.68
C ALA A 25 61.11 42.36 5.74
N THR A 26 59.86 41.95 5.98
CA THR A 26 58.71 42.86 5.94
C THR A 26 58.33 43.45 7.30
N GLY A 27 58.74 42.82 8.40
CA GLY A 27 58.51 43.29 9.77
C GLY A 27 57.07 43.08 10.27
N LYS A 28 56.90 42.95 11.60
CA LYS A 28 55.62 42.59 12.25
C LYS A 28 54.43 43.48 11.87
N ARG A 29 54.67 44.75 11.50
CA ARG A 29 53.63 45.71 11.10
C ARG A 29 53.09 45.43 9.70
N ALA A 30 53.92 44.91 8.78
CA ALA A 30 53.48 44.51 7.45
C ALA A 30 52.67 43.20 7.48
N MET A 31 53.06 42.22 8.31
CA MET A 31 52.29 40.99 8.53
C MET A 31 50.87 41.29 9.05
N ARG A 32 50.72 42.25 9.98
CA ARG A 32 49.39 42.71 10.42
C ARG A 32 48.58 43.37 9.30
N LYS A 33 49.23 44.14 8.41
CA LYS A 33 48.57 44.74 7.23
C LYS A 33 48.13 43.66 6.25
N GLU A 34 48.94 42.65 6.03
CA GLU A 34 48.62 41.52 5.15
C GLU A 34 47.45 40.68 5.70
N ALA A 35 47.47 40.34 6.99
CA ALA A 35 46.35 39.69 7.66
C ALA A 35 45.06 40.53 7.56
N LYS A 36 45.15 41.84 7.77
CA LYS A 36 44.02 42.78 7.60
C LYS A 36 43.50 42.79 6.16
N ARG A 37 44.37 42.77 5.15
CA ARG A 37 43.99 42.71 3.72
C ARG A 37 43.26 41.42 3.39
N ARG A 38 43.72 40.28 3.92
CA ARG A 38 43.05 38.99 3.74
C ARG A 38 41.65 39.02 4.34
N ILE A 39 41.49 39.51 5.57
CA ILE A 39 40.17 39.66 6.19
C ILE A 39 39.26 40.56 5.36
N ASN A 40 39.76 41.72 4.91
CA ASN A 40 38.98 42.63 4.06
C ASN A 40 38.59 41.98 2.72
N PHE A 41 39.42 41.12 2.15
CA PHE A 41 39.10 40.36 0.94
C PHE A 41 37.98 39.34 1.18
N TRP A 42 38.05 38.59 2.29
CA TRP A 42 36.98 37.68 2.69
C TRP A 42 35.67 38.42 2.97
N ASP A 43 35.71 39.52 3.73
CA ASP A 43 34.54 40.37 4.00
C ASP A 43 33.94 40.93 2.70
N GLY A 44 34.79 41.36 1.75
CA GLY A 44 34.35 41.82 0.44
C GLY A 44 33.61 40.73 -0.35
N ASN A 45 34.16 39.51 -0.38
CA ASN A 45 33.54 38.37 -1.05
C ASN A 45 32.23 37.94 -0.38
N ILE A 46 32.20 37.87 0.95
CA ILE A 46 30.99 37.54 1.71
C ILE A 46 29.90 38.57 1.43
N ASN A 47 30.23 39.86 1.50
CA ASN A 47 29.27 40.94 1.23
C ASN A 47 28.79 40.94 -0.23
N SER A 48 29.68 40.64 -1.19
CA SER A 48 29.33 40.51 -2.60
C SER A 48 28.35 39.35 -2.83
N HIS A 49 28.65 38.17 -2.30
CA HIS A 49 27.75 37.01 -2.39
C HIS A 49 26.43 37.24 -1.66
N ALA A 50 26.45 37.87 -0.49
CA ALA A 50 25.24 38.23 0.24
C ALA A 50 24.36 39.18 -0.57
N ARG A 51 24.93 40.15 -1.30
CA ARG A 51 24.17 41.04 -2.20
C ARG A 51 23.59 40.30 -3.40
N CYS A 52 24.33 39.36 -3.98
CA CYS A 52 23.82 38.55 -5.10
C CYS A 52 22.68 37.62 -4.66
N LEU A 53 22.74 37.04 -3.46
CA LEU A 53 21.70 36.17 -2.93
C LEU A 53 20.49 36.94 -2.38
N ASN A 54 20.71 38.11 -1.80
CA ASN A 54 19.67 38.99 -1.28
C ASN A 54 19.20 40.05 -2.29
N ASN A 55 19.45 39.84 -3.59
CA ASN A 55 18.90 40.71 -4.61
C ASN A 55 17.36 40.51 -4.66
N GLU A 56 16.65 41.56 -5.06
CA GLU A 56 15.18 41.57 -4.98
C GLU A 56 14.53 40.48 -5.84
N LYS A 57 15.12 40.15 -7.00
CA LYS A 57 14.64 39.06 -7.87
C LYS A 57 14.80 37.69 -7.23
N THR A 58 15.95 37.42 -6.61
CA THR A 58 16.22 36.16 -5.90
C THR A 58 15.30 36.03 -4.68
N MET A 59 15.06 37.13 -3.96
CA MET A 59 14.14 37.13 -2.82
C MET A 59 12.69 36.90 -3.23
N GLN A 60 12.23 37.50 -4.34
CA GLN A 60 10.91 37.23 -4.92
C GLN A 60 10.78 35.78 -5.35
N HIS A 61 11.78 35.25 -6.07
CA HIS A 61 11.81 33.85 -6.48
C HIS A 61 11.77 32.88 -5.28
N ASN A 62 12.53 33.16 -4.22
CA ASN A 62 12.50 32.37 -2.99
C ASN A 62 11.12 32.40 -2.32
N ARG A 63 10.44 33.55 -2.29
CA ARG A 63 9.08 33.66 -1.76
C ARG A 63 8.09 32.82 -2.58
N GLU A 64 8.15 32.92 -3.90
CA GLU A 64 7.31 32.13 -4.80
C GLU A 64 7.56 30.63 -4.64
N PHE A 65 8.83 30.23 -4.58
CA PHE A 65 9.23 28.84 -4.36
C PHE A 65 8.72 28.29 -3.03
N MET A 66 8.85 29.07 -1.95
CA MET A 66 8.34 28.69 -0.63
C MET A 66 6.82 28.59 -0.61
N ALA A 67 6.12 29.52 -1.27
CA ALA A 67 4.66 29.48 -1.40
C ALA A 67 4.20 28.23 -2.18
N LEU A 68 4.83 27.94 -3.31
CA LEU A 68 4.56 26.74 -4.10
C LEU A 68 4.86 25.47 -3.29
N SER A 69 5.99 25.44 -2.57
CA SER A 69 6.34 24.30 -1.72
C SER A 69 5.32 24.06 -0.61
N SER A 70 4.79 25.13 -0.01
CA SER A 70 3.71 25.04 0.97
C SER A 70 2.45 24.45 0.35
N MET A 71 2.00 24.98 -0.79
CA MET A 71 0.81 24.48 -1.50
C MET A 71 0.94 23.00 -1.89
N VAL A 72 2.12 22.58 -2.36
CA VAL A 72 2.42 21.18 -2.67
C VAL A 72 2.35 20.32 -1.39
N GLY A 73 2.83 20.85 -0.27
CA GLY A 73 2.71 20.22 1.05
C GLY A 73 1.26 19.98 1.44
N ASP A 74 0.40 21.00 1.27
CA ASP A 74 -1.03 20.91 1.59
C ASP A 74 -1.75 19.89 0.70
N ILE A 75 -1.51 19.91 -0.62
CA ILE A 75 -2.08 18.94 -1.56
C ILE A 75 -1.67 17.51 -1.19
N ASN A 76 -0.41 17.30 -0.82
CA ASN A 76 0.07 15.98 -0.42
C ASN A 76 -0.55 15.53 0.89
N ARG A 77 -0.78 16.45 1.84
CA ARG A 77 -1.47 16.17 3.09
C ARG A 77 -2.92 15.78 2.87
N GLU A 78 -3.63 16.50 2.01
CA GLU A 78 -5.01 16.17 1.62
C GLU A 78 -5.08 14.78 0.99
N ARG A 79 -4.25 14.51 -0.03
CA ARG A 79 -4.15 13.19 -0.67
C ARG A 79 -3.86 12.06 0.32
N GLN A 80 -2.99 12.33 1.30
CA GLN A 80 -2.67 11.35 2.33
C GLN A 80 -3.89 11.09 3.24
N SER A 81 -4.60 12.15 3.64
CA SER A 81 -5.81 12.03 4.45
C SER A 81 -6.92 11.23 3.75
N GLU A 82 -7.09 11.43 2.44
CA GLU A 82 -8.06 10.69 1.64
C GLU A 82 -7.70 9.20 1.54
N LYS A 83 -6.42 8.90 1.34
CA LYS A 83 -5.91 7.52 1.33
C LYS A 83 -6.15 6.83 2.67
N ASP A 84 -5.90 7.53 3.77
CA ASP A 84 -6.06 6.97 5.11
C ASP A 84 -7.55 6.75 5.44
N ALA A 85 -8.43 7.71 5.10
CA ALA A 85 -9.87 7.53 5.22
C ALA A 85 -10.41 6.37 4.35
N ALA A 86 -9.88 6.20 3.13
CA ALA A 86 -10.26 5.08 2.26
C ALA A 86 -9.80 3.73 2.82
N LYS A 87 -8.60 3.65 3.40
CA LYS A 87 -8.11 2.45 4.09
C LYS A 87 -8.97 2.10 5.30
N GLU A 88 -9.33 3.08 6.11
CA GLU A 88 -10.18 2.86 7.29
C GLU A 88 -11.57 2.35 6.90
N LYS A 89 -12.19 2.93 5.85
CA LYS A 89 -13.46 2.43 5.30
C LYS A 89 -13.34 0.98 4.82
N LYS A 90 -12.29 0.65 4.06
CA LYS A 90 -12.06 -0.72 3.60
C LYS A 90 -11.91 -1.72 4.75
N GLN A 91 -11.16 -1.37 5.79
CA GLN A 91 -11.01 -2.22 6.98
C GLN A 91 -12.34 -2.44 7.70
N LYS A 92 -13.17 -1.40 7.84
CA LYS A 92 -14.52 -1.52 8.42
C LYS A 92 -15.43 -2.39 7.55
N ASP A 93 -15.39 -2.24 6.23
CA ASP A 93 -16.18 -3.05 5.30
C ASP A 93 -15.73 -4.52 5.31
N GLU A 94 -14.44 -4.79 5.41
CA GLU A 94 -13.91 -6.15 5.53
C GLU A 94 -14.30 -6.81 6.85
N ALA A 95 -14.19 -6.08 7.96
CA ALA A 95 -14.61 -6.56 9.28
C ALA A 95 -16.11 -6.88 9.32
N THR A 96 -16.95 -6.01 8.75
CA THR A 96 -18.41 -6.24 8.70
C THR A 96 -18.77 -7.40 7.77
N LYS A 97 -18.10 -7.56 6.63
CA LYS A 97 -18.29 -8.72 5.74
C LYS A 97 -17.85 -10.01 6.40
N ALA A 98 -16.73 -10.03 7.13
CA ALA A 98 -16.28 -11.20 7.87
C ALA A 98 -17.29 -11.59 8.97
N ALA A 99 -17.77 -10.62 9.75
CA ALA A 99 -18.78 -10.85 10.76
C ALA A 99 -20.09 -11.40 10.16
N LYS A 100 -20.55 -10.85 9.03
CA LYS A 100 -21.73 -11.36 8.32
C LYS A 100 -21.55 -12.79 7.84
N LYS A 101 -20.40 -13.13 7.24
CA LYS A 101 -20.10 -14.51 6.82
C LYS A 101 -20.17 -15.50 7.98
N ILE A 102 -19.58 -15.16 9.12
CA ILE A 102 -19.62 -16.02 10.31
C ILE A 102 -21.06 -16.24 10.79
N ALA A 103 -21.88 -15.18 10.81
CA ALA A 103 -23.29 -15.28 11.19
C ALA A 103 -24.12 -16.09 10.19
N ASP A 104 -23.88 -15.92 8.89
CA ASP A 104 -24.58 -16.67 7.84
C ASP A 104 -24.17 -18.14 7.83
N ASP A 105 -22.89 -18.45 8.06
CA ASP A 105 -22.38 -19.82 8.18
C ASP A 105 -22.95 -20.52 9.43
N ALA A 106 -23.09 -19.80 10.56
CA ALA A 106 -23.72 -20.33 11.77
C ALA A 106 -25.20 -20.67 11.53
N LYS A 107 -25.97 -19.77 10.90
CA LYS A 107 -27.37 -20.02 10.53
C LYS A 107 -27.52 -21.18 9.55
N LEU A 108 -26.58 -21.33 8.63
CA LEU A 108 -26.57 -22.42 7.67
C LEU A 108 -26.27 -23.76 8.36
N ALA A 109 -25.37 -23.76 9.35
CA ALA A 109 -25.08 -24.93 10.16
C ALA A 109 -26.27 -25.35 11.04
N GLU A 110 -26.98 -24.40 11.64
CA GLU A 110 -28.22 -24.66 12.40
C GLU A 110 -29.30 -25.28 11.51
N LYS A 111 -29.58 -24.67 10.36
CA LYS A 111 -30.54 -25.22 9.38
C LYS A 111 -30.15 -26.60 8.89
N LYS A 112 -28.85 -26.84 8.70
CA LYS A 112 -28.33 -28.15 8.33
C LYS A 112 -28.63 -29.18 9.42
N ALA A 113 -28.40 -28.84 10.69
CA ALA A 113 -28.66 -29.74 11.82
C ALA A 113 -30.16 -30.08 11.96
N GLU A 114 -31.05 -29.11 11.76
CA GLU A 114 -32.50 -29.32 11.83
C GLU A 114 -33.04 -30.17 10.68
N LEU A 115 -32.53 -29.97 9.45
CA LEU A 115 -33.07 -30.60 8.25
C LEU A 115 -32.45 -31.97 7.93
N LEU A 116 -31.26 -32.26 8.46
CA LEU A 116 -30.56 -33.54 8.31
C LEU A 116 -31.44 -34.78 8.62
N PRO A 117 -32.11 -34.88 9.79
CA PRO A 117 -32.89 -36.08 10.11
C PRO A 117 -34.07 -36.28 9.14
N VAL A 118 -34.73 -35.20 8.73
CA VAL A 118 -35.84 -35.27 7.77
C VAL A 118 -35.34 -35.67 6.37
N MET A 119 -34.12 -35.25 6.00
CA MET A 119 -33.51 -35.63 4.72
C MET A 119 -33.06 -37.09 4.69
N GLU A 120 -32.57 -37.62 5.82
CA GLU A 120 -32.25 -39.04 5.96
C GLU A 120 -33.50 -39.90 5.75
N GLU A 121 -34.65 -39.48 6.29
CA GLU A 121 -35.94 -40.13 6.04
C GLU A 121 -36.39 -40.05 4.58
N ASP A 122 -36.20 -38.90 3.93
CA ASP A 122 -36.56 -38.70 2.52
C ASP A 122 -35.70 -39.58 1.59
N VAL A 123 -34.42 -39.75 1.90
CA VAL A 123 -33.48 -40.63 1.16
C VAL A 123 -33.81 -42.10 1.42
N ALA A 124 -34.19 -42.46 2.65
CA ALA A 124 -34.58 -43.84 3.00
C ALA A 124 -35.85 -44.31 2.28
N LYS A 125 -36.78 -43.40 1.95
CA LYS A 125 -37.98 -43.67 1.12
C LYS A 125 -37.66 -43.92 -0.36
N GLY A 126 -36.41 -43.69 -0.78
CA GLY A 126 -35.91 -44.02 -2.11
C GLY A 126 -36.15 -42.93 -3.18
N TYR A 127 -35.50 -43.10 -4.33
CA TYR A 127 -35.45 -42.10 -5.40
C TYR A 127 -36.82 -41.73 -6.00
N VAL A 128 -37.78 -42.66 -5.99
CA VAL A 128 -39.15 -42.43 -6.48
C VAL A 128 -39.84 -41.32 -5.66
N HIS A 129 -39.59 -41.29 -4.36
CA HIS A 129 -40.08 -40.23 -3.47
C HIS A 129 -39.29 -38.92 -3.66
N VAL A 130 -37.96 -39.00 -3.81
CA VAL A 130 -37.12 -37.82 -4.05
C VAL A 130 -37.51 -37.07 -5.33
N LYS A 131 -37.96 -37.79 -6.38
CA LYS A 131 -38.41 -37.19 -7.65
C LYS A 131 -39.66 -36.30 -7.50
N THR A 132 -40.52 -36.57 -6.52
CA THR A 132 -41.76 -35.81 -6.30
C THR A 132 -41.55 -34.56 -5.43
N LEU A 133 -40.37 -34.40 -4.82
CA LEU A 133 -40.05 -33.24 -3.98
C LEU A 133 -40.01 -31.92 -4.77
N THR A 134 -40.15 -30.82 -4.03
CA THR A 134 -40.05 -29.46 -4.56
C THR A 134 -38.60 -29.10 -4.92
N ASN A 135 -38.42 -28.15 -5.83
CA ASN A 135 -37.09 -27.70 -6.25
C ASN A 135 -36.26 -27.13 -5.08
N ALA A 136 -36.93 -26.49 -4.11
CA ALA A 136 -36.27 -25.99 -2.90
C ALA A 136 -35.72 -27.15 -2.06
N ARG A 137 -36.55 -28.18 -1.81
CA ARG A 137 -36.17 -29.36 -1.03
C ARG A 137 -35.05 -30.16 -1.69
N LEU A 138 -35.07 -30.30 -3.02
CA LEU A 138 -33.98 -30.93 -3.77
C LEU A 138 -32.65 -30.16 -3.67
N LYS A 139 -32.69 -28.83 -3.68
CA LYS A 139 -31.51 -27.98 -3.50
C LYS A 139 -30.93 -28.12 -2.10
N GLU A 140 -31.79 -28.12 -1.08
CA GLU A 140 -31.39 -28.32 0.31
C GLU A 140 -30.78 -29.71 0.53
N LEU A 141 -31.39 -30.76 -0.03
CA LEU A 141 -30.89 -32.13 0.02
C LEU A 141 -29.49 -32.25 -0.61
N LEU A 142 -29.31 -31.67 -1.80
CA LEU A 142 -28.00 -31.65 -2.46
C LEU A 142 -26.95 -30.86 -1.69
N LEU A 143 -27.33 -29.74 -1.08
CA LEU A 143 -26.40 -28.86 -0.37
C LEU A 143 -26.04 -29.36 1.03
N PHE A 144 -27.01 -29.86 1.79
CA PHE A 144 -26.84 -30.22 3.20
C PHE A 144 -26.46 -31.68 3.41
N TYR A 145 -27.10 -32.61 2.68
CA TYR A 145 -26.84 -34.04 2.80
C TYR A 145 -25.66 -34.48 1.92
N TYR A 146 -25.63 -34.06 0.65
CA TYR A 146 -24.57 -34.45 -0.30
C TYR A 146 -23.42 -33.44 -0.46
N ASN A 147 -23.49 -32.28 0.22
CA ASN A 147 -22.47 -31.22 0.17
C ASN A 147 -22.12 -30.72 -1.25
N LYS A 148 -23.06 -30.83 -2.21
CA LYS A 148 -22.91 -30.43 -3.61
C LYS A 148 -23.29 -28.96 -3.78
N LYS A 149 -22.28 -28.09 -3.87
CA LYS A 149 -22.43 -26.63 -4.06
C LYS A 149 -22.78 -26.28 -5.52
N GLY A 150 -23.31 -25.07 -5.75
CA GLY A 150 -23.54 -24.54 -7.10
C GLY A 150 -24.84 -25.00 -7.78
N MET A 151 -25.81 -25.51 -7.02
CA MET A 151 -27.11 -25.98 -7.54
C MET A 151 -28.24 -24.93 -7.41
N GLY A 152 -27.92 -23.72 -6.94
CA GLY A 152 -28.89 -22.67 -6.64
C GLY A 152 -29.66 -22.14 -7.85
N SER A 153 -29.03 -22.08 -9.03
CA SER A 153 -29.62 -21.57 -10.28
C SER A 153 -30.13 -22.67 -11.22
N LYS A 154 -29.98 -23.95 -10.86
CA LYS A 154 -30.31 -25.06 -11.77
C LYS A 154 -31.80 -25.41 -11.77
N ASN A 155 -32.25 -25.90 -12.92
CA ASN A 155 -33.64 -26.31 -13.15
C ASN A 155 -33.91 -27.70 -12.54
N LYS A 156 -35.19 -28.04 -12.35
CA LYS A 156 -35.62 -29.35 -11.79
C LYS A 156 -34.93 -30.57 -12.43
N PRO A 157 -34.82 -30.72 -13.77
CA PRO A 157 -34.16 -31.88 -14.37
C PRO A 157 -32.68 -31.99 -13.99
N ASP A 158 -31.96 -30.87 -13.92
CA ASP A 158 -30.55 -30.84 -13.53
C ASP A 158 -30.36 -31.17 -12.05
N LEU A 159 -31.31 -30.76 -11.20
CA LEU A 159 -31.34 -31.12 -9.79
C LEU A 159 -31.57 -32.61 -9.61
N LEU A 160 -32.54 -33.19 -10.34
CA LEU A 160 -32.85 -34.62 -10.28
C LEU A 160 -31.70 -35.49 -10.78
N LYS A 161 -31.05 -35.08 -11.87
CA LYS A 161 -29.83 -35.71 -12.37
C LYS A 161 -28.73 -35.69 -11.32
N ALA A 162 -28.49 -34.53 -10.71
CA ALA A 162 -27.49 -34.38 -9.67
C ALA A 162 -27.82 -35.20 -8.41
N THR A 163 -29.09 -35.33 -8.01
CA THR A 163 -29.48 -36.18 -6.88
C THR A 163 -29.31 -37.66 -7.19
N TRP A 164 -29.64 -38.09 -8.42
CA TRP A 164 -29.44 -39.47 -8.86
C TRP A 164 -27.97 -39.86 -8.87
N GLU A 165 -27.10 -39.01 -9.42
CA GLU A 165 -25.64 -39.22 -9.40
C GLU A 165 -25.08 -39.36 -7.98
N CYS A 166 -25.68 -38.66 -7.01
CA CYS A 166 -25.30 -38.73 -5.61
C CYS A 166 -25.88 -39.95 -4.88
N MET A 167 -27.07 -40.43 -5.25
CA MET A 167 -27.70 -41.64 -4.69
C MET A 167 -27.15 -42.94 -5.30
N HIS A 168 -26.75 -42.90 -6.58
CA HIS A 168 -26.33 -44.04 -7.38
C HIS A 168 -25.03 -43.73 -8.15
N PRO A 169 -23.87 -43.69 -7.45
CA PRO A 169 -22.60 -43.38 -8.09
C PRO A 169 -22.26 -44.41 -9.18
N GLY A 170 -21.95 -43.93 -10.39
CA GLY A 170 -21.55 -44.77 -11.52
C GLY A 170 -22.70 -45.34 -12.35
N GLN A 171 -23.96 -45.09 -12.00
CA GLN A 171 -25.10 -45.47 -12.86
C GLN A 171 -25.52 -44.31 -13.77
N PRO A 172 -25.77 -44.57 -15.08
CA PRO A 172 -26.29 -43.55 -15.96
C PRO A 172 -27.64 -43.06 -15.45
N TYR A 173 -27.86 -41.74 -15.50
CA TYR A 173 -29.16 -41.15 -15.17
C TYR A 173 -30.22 -41.74 -16.10
N PRO A 174 -31.31 -42.34 -15.57
CA PRO A 174 -32.36 -42.88 -16.41
C PRO A 174 -32.97 -41.74 -17.21
N ALA A 175 -32.70 -41.71 -18.51
CA ALA A 175 -33.34 -40.79 -19.43
C ALA A 175 -34.85 -40.96 -19.27
N ALA A 176 -35.57 -39.84 -19.12
CA ALA A 176 -37.01 -39.88 -19.00
C ALA A 176 -37.58 -40.66 -20.20
N ALA A 177 -38.24 -41.79 -19.93
CA ALA A 177 -39.09 -42.43 -20.91
C ALA A 177 -40.18 -41.41 -21.33
N PRO A 178 -40.54 -41.34 -22.62
CA PRO A 178 -41.54 -40.41 -23.14
C PRO A 178 -42.89 -40.56 -22.45
#